data_AF-A0A2N2MSB3-F1
#
_entry.id   AF-A0A2N2MSB3-F1
#
_cell.length_a   1.000
_cell.length_b   1.000
_cell.length_c   1.000
_cell.angle_alpha   90.00
_cell.angle_beta   90.00
_cell.angle_gamma   90.00
#
_symmetry.space_group_name_H-M   'P 1'
#
loop_
_entity.id
_entity.type
_entity.pdbx_description
1 polymer ?
#
loop_
_entity_poly.entity_id
_entity_poly.type
_entity_poly.pdbx_seq_one_letter_code
_entity_poly.pdbx_strand_id
1 'polypeptide(L)'
;MITESQVHHRRSIRLEGYDYASEGGYFITIVAHGRKCLFGSVVNEEIKLNDFGQIVMKEWFNTAKMRPNVELFEEEFVIMPNHVHGIIWINNSQGRGSLPLSQKTLGGA
;
A
#
# COMPACT_ATOMS: atom_id res chain seq x y z
N MET A 1 -11.61 -29.75 31.94
CA MET A 1 -10.39 -30.07 31.17
C MET A 1 -10.26 -29.01 30.10
N ILE A 2 -9.24 -28.16 30.25
CA ILE A 2 -8.92 -27.08 29.33
C ILE A 2 -8.06 -27.72 28.24
N THR A 3 -8.44 -27.64 26.97
CA THR A 3 -7.51 -27.92 25.86
C THR A 3 -7.25 -26.60 25.14
N GLU A 4 -6.18 -25.98 25.62
CA GLU A 4 -5.18 -25.23 24.87
C GLU A 4 -5.64 -24.66 23.52
N SER A 5 -5.87 -23.34 23.53
CA SER A 5 -5.86 -22.48 22.35
C SER A 5 -4.79 -22.95 21.36
N GLN A 6 -5.20 -23.38 20.17
CA GLN A 6 -4.30 -23.51 19.03
C GLN A 6 -3.83 -22.12 18.64
N VAL A 7 -2.84 -21.60 19.38
CA VAL A 7 -2.20 -20.32 19.09
C VAL A 7 -1.47 -20.50 17.77
N HIS A 8 -2.12 -20.12 16.67
CA HIS A 8 -1.47 -20.02 15.37
C HIS A 8 -0.28 -19.08 15.52
N HIS A 9 0.93 -19.65 15.51
CA HIS A 9 2.17 -18.91 15.57
C HIS A 9 2.35 -18.17 14.23
N ARG A 10 1.69 -17.02 14.11
CA ARG A 10 1.71 -16.21 12.90
C ARG A 10 3.12 -15.64 12.74
N ARG A 11 3.92 -16.29 11.91
CA ARG A 11 5.20 -15.74 11.46
C ARG A 11 4.95 -14.44 10.69
N SER A 12 5.89 -13.50 10.80
CA SER A 12 5.85 -12.30 9.98
C SER A 12 5.91 -12.68 8.50
N ILE A 13 5.05 -12.07 7.69
CA ILE A 13 5.14 -12.14 6.22
C ILE A 13 6.22 -11.21 5.67
N ARG A 14 6.74 -10.30 6.52
CA ARG A 14 7.76 -9.34 6.10
C ARG A 14 9.10 -10.05 5.94
N LEU A 15 9.79 -9.73 4.85
CA LEU A 15 11.15 -10.19 4.59
C LEU A 15 12.06 -9.59 5.67
N GLU A 16 12.79 -10.46 6.35
CA GLU A 16 13.72 -10.05 7.40
C GLU A 16 14.85 -9.20 6.80
N GLY A 17 15.20 -8.10 7.47
CA GLY A 17 16.23 -7.16 7.02
C GLY A 17 15.83 -6.22 5.88
N TYR A 18 14.61 -6.33 5.33
CA TYR A 18 14.14 -5.41 4.28
C TYR A 18 13.53 -4.12 4.87
N ASP A 19 14.02 -2.97 4.42
CA ASP A 19 13.47 -1.66 4.79
C ASP A 19 12.28 -1.31 3.88
N TYR A 20 11.06 -1.50 4.38
CA TYR A 20 9.82 -1.15 3.67
C TYR A 20 9.57 0.36 3.55
N ALA A 21 10.47 1.21 4.08
CA ALA A 21 10.51 2.64 3.82
C ALA A 21 11.50 3.02 2.71
N SER A 22 12.19 2.03 2.10
CA SER A 22 13.02 2.28 0.93
C SER A 22 12.18 2.70 -0.26
N GLU A 23 12.82 3.40 -1.18
CA GLU A 23 12.18 3.75 -2.45
C GLU A 23 11.83 2.51 -3.26
N GLY A 24 10.77 2.60 -4.06
CA GLY A 24 10.30 1.49 -4.90
C GLY A 24 8.79 1.43 -5.05
N GLY A 25 8.35 0.53 -5.92
CA GLY A 25 6.94 0.23 -6.18
C GLY A 25 6.41 -0.85 -5.24
N TYR A 26 5.30 -0.57 -4.58
CA TYR A 26 4.62 -1.49 -3.67
C TYR A 26 3.25 -1.83 -4.21
N PHE A 27 3.07 -3.09 -4.63
CA PHE A 27 1.75 -3.59 -5.01
C PHE A 27 0.88 -3.78 -3.77
N ILE A 28 -0.28 -3.15 -3.78
CA ILE A 28 -1.25 -3.26 -2.70
C ILE A 28 -2.59 -3.78 -3.21
N THR A 29 -3.25 -4.52 -2.33
CA THR A 29 -4.62 -4.99 -2.54
C THR A 29 -5.42 -4.66 -1.29
N ILE A 30 -6.53 -3.95 -1.46
CA ILE A 30 -7.44 -3.64 -0.35
C ILE A 30 -8.78 -4.29 -0.67
N VAL A 31 -9.23 -5.19 0.20
CA VAL A 31 -10.46 -5.95 0.01
C VAL A 31 -11.53 -5.40 0.95
N ALA A 32 -12.72 -5.13 0.43
CA ALA A 32 -13.87 -4.71 1.22
C ALA A 32 -14.21 -5.78 2.29
N HIS A 33 -14.70 -5.35 3.45
CA HIS A 33 -15.07 -6.26 4.53
C HIS A 33 -16.11 -7.28 4.05
N GLY A 34 -15.85 -8.57 4.35
CA GLY A 34 -16.69 -9.67 3.89
C GLY A 34 -16.74 -9.83 2.36
N ARG A 35 -15.79 -9.22 1.62
CA ARG A 35 -15.75 -9.22 0.14
C ARG A 35 -17.02 -8.69 -0.51
N LYS A 36 -17.73 -7.78 0.18
CA LYS A 36 -18.97 -7.15 -0.32
C LYS A 36 -18.67 -6.29 -1.55
N CYS A 37 -19.54 -6.36 -2.56
CA CYS A 37 -19.45 -5.54 -3.78
C CYS A 37 -19.91 -4.11 -3.53
N LEU A 38 -19.12 -3.33 -2.78
CA LEU A 38 -19.47 -1.98 -2.36
C LEU A 38 -19.15 -0.91 -3.40
N PHE A 39 -18.22 -1.16 -4.33
CA PHE A 39 -17.63 -0.12 -5.18
C PHE A 39 -18.31 0.03 -6.54
N GLY A 40 -19.23 -0.87 -6.89
CA GLY A 40 -19.95 -0.85 -8.17
C GLY A 40 -20.23 -2.25 -8.70
N SER A 41 -20.43 -2.34 -10.01
CA SER A 41 -20.72 -3.58 -10.73
C SER A 41 -20.02 -3.59 -12.08
N VAL A 42 -19.68 -4.79 -12.58
CA VAL A 42 -19.13 -4.94 -13.93
C VAL A 42 -20.28 -5.04 -14.94
N VAL A 43 -20.25 -4.21 -15.98
CA VAL A 43 -21.21 -4.21 -17.09
C VAL A 43 -20.41 -4.15 -18.39
N ASN A 44 -20.62 -5.10 -19.29
CA ASN A 44 -19.86 -5.22 -20.55
C ASN A 44 -18.34 -5.21 -20.32
N GLU A 45 -17.86 -6.04 -19.39
CA GLU A 45 -16.43 -6.19 -19.03
C GLU A 45 -15.77 -4.92 -18.42
N GLU A 46 -16.53 -3.85 -18.22
CA GLU A 46 -16.07 -2.62 -17.60
C GLU A 46 -16.65 -2.43 -16.20
N ILE A 47 -15.86 -1.88 -15.29
CA ILE A 47 -16.37 -1.44 -13.99
C ILE A 47 -17.25 -0.19 -14.16
N LYS A 48 -18.49 -0.26 -13.67
CA LYS A 48 -19.35 0.92 -13.45
C LYS A 48 -19.35 1.25 -11.96
N LEU A 49 -18.62 2.31 -11.60
CA LEU A 49 -18.50 2.77 -10.22
C LEU A 49 -19.81 3.38 -9.72
N ASN A 50 -20.18 3.04 -8.49
CA ASN A 50 -21.17 3.80 -7.74
C ASN A 50 -20.47 4.92 -6.93
N ASP A 51 -21.22 5.65 -6.11
CA ASP A 51 -20.69 6.75 -5.28
C ASP A 51 -19.51 6.32 -4.39
N PHE A 52 -19.57 5.11 -3.81
CA PHE A 52 -18.46 4.59 -2.99
C PHE A 52 -17.22 4.28 -3.83
N GLY A 53 -17.39 3.69 -5.01
CA GLY A 53 -16.28 3.46 -5.95
C GLY A 53 -15.61 4.77 -6.40
N GLN A 54 -16.41 5.81 -6.65
CA GLN A 54 -15.89 7.14 -6.99
C GLN A 54 -15.12 7.77 -5.82
N ILE A 55 -15.61 7.62 -4.58
CA ILE A 55 -14.88 8.05 -3.38
C ILE A 55 -13.54 7.32 -3.28
N VAL A 56 -13.52 5.99 -3.47
CA VAL A 56 -12.28 5.21 -3.43
C VAL A 56 -11.27 5.69 -4.49
N MET A 57 -11.72 5.91 -5.74
CA MET A 57 -10.87 6.44 -6.80
C MET A 57 -10.30 7.82 -6.43
N LYS A 58 -11.15 8.73 -5.95
CA LYS A 58 -10.73 10.06 -5.54
C LYS A 58 -9.70 10.02 -4.42
N GLU A 59 -9.95 9.25 -3.36
CA GLU A 59 -9.07 9.20 -2.20
C GLU A 59 -7.76 8.46 -2.48
N TRP A 60 -7.77 7.50 -3.40
CA TRP A 60 -6.54 6.89 -3.92
C TRP A 60 -5.61 7.98 -4.46
N PHE A 61 -6.04 8.76 -5.45
CA PHE A 61 -5.20 9.81 -6.03
C PHE A 61 -4.98 11.02 -5.11
N ASN A 62 -5.85 11.24 -4.12
CA ASN A 62 -5.61 12.22 -3.07
C ASN A 62 -4.38 11.85 -2.22
N THR A 63 -4.02 10.57 -2.14
CA THR A 63 -2.83 10.12 -1.40
C THR A 63 -1.54 10.80 -1.88
N ALA A 64 -1.34 10.91 -3.20
CA ALA A 64 -0.18 11.57 -3.80
C ALA A 64 -0.17 13.10 -3.52
N LYS A 65 -1.35 13.73 -3.42
CA LYS A 65 -1.46 15.15 -3.06
C LYS A 65 -1.07 15.41 -1.60
N MET A 66 -1.37 14.47 -0.72
CA MET A 66 -1.11 14.58 0.72
C MET A 66 0.31 14.17 1.11
N ARG A 67 1.00 13.38 0.27
CA ARG A 67 2.31 12.77 0.59
C ARG A 67 3.30 13.09 -0.52
N PRO A 68 4.19 14.09 -0.31
CA PRO A 68 5.15 14.53 -1.34
C PRO A 68 6.10 13.44 -1.85
N ASN A 69 6.28 12.37 -1.08
CA ASN A 69 7.13 11.23 -1.42
C ASN A 69 6.36 10.07 -2.06
N VAL A 70 5.09 10.25 -2.43
CA VAL A 70 4.25 9.23 -3.06
C VAL A 70 3.85 9.64 -4.47
N GLU A 71 4.09 8.74 -5.41
CA GLU A 71 3.64 8.84 -6.79
C GLU A 71 2.66 7.70 -7.10
N LEU A 72 1.63 8.01 -7.90
CA LEU A 72 0.57 7.11 -8.31
C LEU A 72 0.28 7.32 -9.79
N PHE A 73 0.05 6.24 -10.51
CA PHE A 73 -0.26 6.25 -11.93
C PHE A 73 -1.65 5.64 -12.17
N GLU A 74 -2.43 6.23 -13.09
CA GLU A 74 -3.78 5.76 -13.39
C GLU A 74 -3.77 4.35 -14.00
N GLU A 75 -2.77 4.04 -14.82
CA GLU A 75 -2.62 2.72 -15.47
C GLU A 75 -2.20 1.60 -14.51
N GLU A 76 -1.79 1.96 -13.29
CA GLU A 76 -1.37 1.02 -12.25
C GLU A 76 -2.38 0.93 -11.11
N PHE A 77 -3.64 1.33 -11.36
CA PHE A 77 -4.72 1.30 -10.40
C PHE A 77 -5.99 0.76 -11.02
N VAL A 78 -6.64 -0.20 -10.35
CA VAL A 78 -7.92 -0.75 -10.78
C VAL A 78 -8.87 -0.98 -9.60
N ILE A 79 -10.14 -0.64 -9.82
CA ILE A 79 -11.23 -0.90 -8.89
C ILE A 79 -12.08 -2.04 -9.43
N MET A 80 -12.21 -3.10 -8.63
CA MET A 80 -13.17 -4.16 -8.81
C MET A 80 -14.33 -3.97 -7.84
N PRO A 81 -15.50 -4.61 -8.05
CA PRO A 81 -16.67 -4.38 -7.20
C PRO A 81 -16.43 -4.47 -5.68
N ASN A 82 -15.52 -5.34 -5.23
CA ASN A 82 -15.26 -5.61 -3.82
C ASN A 82 -13.79 -5.45 -3.38
N HIS A 83 -12.90 -4.99 -4.25
CA HIS A 83 -11.50 -4.77 -3.92
C HIS A 83 -10.86 -3.77 -4.87
N VAL A 84 -9.72 -3.23 -4.46
CA VAL A 84 -8.86 -2.42 -5.32
C VAL A 84 -7.46 -2.98 -5.36
N HIS A 85 -6.82 -2.82 -6.50
CA HIS A 85 -5.41 -3.09 -6.71
C HIS A 85 -4.72 -1.81 -7.13
N GLY A 86 -3.49 -1.61 -6.67
CA GLY A 86 -2.62 -0.67 -7.35
C GLY A 86 -1.19 -0.68 -6.84
N ILE A 87 -0.34 0.08 -7.53
CA ILE A 87 1.06 0.26 -7.15
C ILE A 87 1.20 1.64 -6.51
N ILE A 88 1.86 1.68 -5.34
CA ILE A 88 2.31 2.91 -4.70
C ILE A 88 3.81 3.03 -4.91
N TRP A 89 4.25 4.12 -5.54
CA TRP A 89 5.67 4.43 -5.66
C TRP A 89 6.09 5.33 -4.50
N ILE A 90 7.05 4.88 -3.71
CA ILE A 90 7.68 5.68 -2.65
C ILE A 90 9.01 6.20 -3.19
N ASN A 91 9.22 7.51 -3.13
CA ASN A 91 10.44 8.18 -3.58
C ASN A 91 11.15 8.87 -2.41
N ASN A 92 12.40 8.51 -2.13
CA ASN A 92 13.15 9.05 -0.99
C ASN A 92 13.67 10.48 -1.19
N SER A 93 13.59 11.01 -2.41
CA SER A 93 14.15 12.33 -2.78
C SER A 93 13.41 13.53 -2.18
N GLN A 94 12.15 13.37 -1.75
CA GLN A 94 11.31 14.51 -1.33
C GLN A 94 10.84 14.48 0.13
N GLY A 95 11.15 13.42 0.91
CA GLY A 95 10.54 13.18 2.22
C GLY A 95 11.48 13.04 3.42
N ARG A 96 12.79 12.85 3.21
CA ARG A 96 13.75 12.86 4.32
C ARG A 96 14.37 14.25 4.37
N GLY A 97 14.05 15.03 5.40
CA GLY A 97 15.06 15.91 5.95
C GLY A 97 16.30 15.04 6.16
N SER A 98 17.33 15.26 5.37
CA SER A 98 18.56 14.51 5.41
C SER A 98 19.16 14.70 6.80
N LEU A 99 18.91 13.77 7.72
CA LEU A 99 19.79 13.60 8.85
C LEU A 99 21.13 13.19 8.23
N PRO A 100 22.20 13.99 8.40
CA PRO A 100 23.49 13.65 7.82
C PRO A 100 23.90 12.28 8.36
N LEU A 101 24.29 11.39 7.45
CA LEU A 101 24.96 10.16 7.81
C LEU A 101 26.12 10.53 8.71
N SER A 102 26.06 10.12 9.98
CA SER A 102 27.21 10.17 10.87
C SER A 102 28.36 9.46 10.16
N GLN A 103 29.38 10.22 9.76
CA GLN A 103 30.62 9.66 9.26
C GLN A 103 31.15 8.74 10.35
N LYS A 104 31.11 7.42 10.11
CA LYS A 104 31.95 6.48 10.86
C LYS A 104 33.39 6.92 10.64
N THR A 105 33.99 7.53 11.65
CA THR A 105 35.42 7.78 11.71
C THR A 105 36.09 6.41 11.64
N LEU A 106 36.79 6.13 10.54
CA LEU A 106 37.72 5.02 10.46
C LEU A 106 38.88 5.36 11.41
N GLY A 107 38.85 4.76 12.61
CA GLY A 107 39.99 4.75 13.50
C GLY A 107 41.12 3.95 12.86
N GLY A 108 42.25 4.63 12.61
CA GLY A 108 43.49 4.00 12.20
C GLY A 108 44.04 3.09 13.29
N ALA A 109 44.66 2.00 12.85
CA ALA A 109 45.66 1.26 13.59
C ALA A 109 47.04 1.67 13.07
#